data_AF-A0AAF3J322-F1
#
_entry.id   AF-A0AAF3J322-F1
#
_cell.length_a   1.000
_cell.length_b   1.000
_cell.length_c   1.000
_cell.angle_alpha   90.00
_cell.angle_beta   90.00
_cell.angle_gamma   90.00
#
_symmetry.space_group_name_H-M   'P 1'
#
loop_
_entity.id
_entity.type
_entity.pdbx_description
1 polymer ?
#
loop_
_entity_poly.entity_id
_entity_poly.type
_entity_poly.pdbx_seq_one_letter_code
_entity_poly.pdbx_strand_id
1 'polypeptide(L)'
;MLTFDLKLELGKTREFLVLDDWHPDNETQLELRKNDIILTIEPAEGNKFNGFGLGTNQRTRKFGLYPNYLVREKWRTFNFSVFN
;
A
#
# COMPACT_ATOMS: atom_id res chain seq x y z
N MET A 1 14.39 18.06 7.08
CA MET A 1 14.33 16.63 6.76
C MET A 1 13.33 16.00 7.72
N LEU A 2 12.06 15.89 7.33
CA LEU A 2 11.00 15.36 8.18
C LEU A 2 11.06 13.84 8.13
N THR A 3 11.54 13.24 9.20
CA THR A 3 11.42 11.80 9.46
C THR A 3 9.93 11.50 9.55
N PHE A 4 9.37 10.85 8.53
CA PHE A 4 8.02 10.28 8.62
C PHE A 4 8.07 9.08 9.55
N ASP A 5 8.11 9.36 10.86
CA ASP A 5 7.75 8.39 11.89
C ASP A 5 6.24 8.17 11.78
N LEU A 6 5.87 7.39 10.78
CA LEU A 6 4.56 6.77 10.68
C LEU A 6 4.53 5.75 11.82
N LYS A 7 4.19 6.22 13.03
CA LYS A 7 3.50 5.39 14.01
C LYS A 7 2.36 4.77 13.21
N LEU A 8 2.51 3.49 12.90
CA LEU A 8 1.45 2.67 12.35
C LEU A 8 0.32 2.69 13.39
N GLU A 9 -0.54 3.68 13.31
CA GLU A 9 -1.79 3.66 14.04
C GLU A 9 -2.57 2.50 13.45
N LEU A 10 -2.63 1.41 14.23
CA LEU A 10 -3.43 0.23 13.91
C LEU A 10 -4.84 0.71 13.54
N GLY A 11 -5.25 0.41 12.30
CA GLY A 11 -6.55 0.81 11.76
C GLY A 11 -6.55 2.01 10.80
N LYS A 12 -5.48 2.82 10.73
CA LYS A 12 -5.41 3.96 9.77
C LYS A 12 -4.64 3.67 8.49
N THR A 13 -3.79 2.64 8.52
CA THR A 13 -2.97 2.24 7.38
C THR A 13 -3.27 0.83 6.96
N ARG A 14 -3.42 0.62 5.64
CA ARG A 14 -3.52 -0.71 5.05
C ARG A 14 -2.26 -1.00 4.24
N GLU A 15 -1.85 -2.26 4.27
CA GLU A 15 -0.79 -2.76 3.43
C GLU A 15 -1.37 -3.64 2.34
N PHE A 16 -0.87 -3.45 1.13
CA PHE A 16 -1.17 -4.29 -0.01
C PHE A 16 0.12 -4.90 -0.55
N LEU A 17 0.08 -6.19 -0.86
CA LEU A 17 1.17 -6.92 -1.51
C LEU A 17 0.98 -6.86 -3.03
N VAL A 18 2.02 -6.46 -3.74
CA VAL A 18 2.07 -6.49 -5.21
C VAL A 18 2.20 -7.94 -5.70
N LEU A 19 1.34 -8.32 -6.64
CA LEU A 19 1.22 -9.68 -7.18
C LEU A 19 2.14 -9.93 -8.39
N ASP A 20 2.44 -8.88 -9.17
CA ASP A 20 3.28 -8.95 -10.35
C ASP A 20 3.95 -7.60 -10.67
N ASP A 21 4.95 -7.62 -11.54
CA ASP A 21 5.67 -6.43 -11.98
C ASP A 21 4.77 -5.52 -12.84
N TRP A 22 5.00 -4.21 -12.77
CA TRP A 22 4.31 -3.25 -13.63
C TRP A 22 5.18 -2.03 -13.93
N HIS A 23 5.14 -1.61 -15.19
CA HIS A 23 5.82 -0.42 -15.67
C HIS A 23 4.83 0.75 -15.73
N PRO A 24 5.16 1.93 -15.17
CA PRO A 24 4.29 3.08 -15.20
C PRO A 24 4.23 3.71 -16.60
N ASP A 25 3.04 4.07 -17.05
CA ASP A 25 2.79 4.76 -18.32
C ASP A 25 3.13 6.26 -18.25
N ASN A 26 3.16 6.83 -17.04
CA ASN A 26 3.44 8.25 -16.81
C ASN A 26 3.99 8.50 -15.39
N GLU A 27 4.44 9.72 -15.13
CA GLU A 27 5.12 10.10 -13.88
C GLU A 27 4.25 10.04 -12.62
N THR A 28 2.92 10.01 -12.77
CA THR A 28 1.99 9.93 -11.63
C THR A 28 1.81 8.49 -11.12
N GLN A 29 2.26 7.51 -11.90
CA GLN A 29 2.12 6.09 -11.64
C GLN A 29 3.40 5.52 -11.00
N LEU A 30 3.23 4.50 -10.15
CA LEU A 30 4.32 3.83 -9.46
C LEU A 30 4.92 2.71 -10.32
N GLU A 31 6.24 2.61 -10.37
CA GLU A 31 6.86 1.32 -10.72
C GLU A 31 6.56 0.30 -9.62
N LEU A 32 6.09 -0.88 -10.02
CA LEU A 32 5.80 -1.99 -9.13
C LEU A 32 6.69 -3.18 -9.45
N ARG A 33 7.13 -3.88 -8.41
CA ARG A 33 7.73 -5.21 -8.50
C ARG A 33 6.95 -6.20 -7.66
N LYS A 34 6.86 -7.44 -8.12
CA LYS A 34 6.27 -8.54 -7.38
C LYS A 34 6.86 -8.59 -5.97
N ASN A 35 5.97 -8.68 -4.97
CA ASN A 35 6.25 -8.63 -3.53
C ASN A 35 6.58 -7.26 -2.94
N ASP A 36 6.53 -6.16 -3.71
CA ASP A 36 6.51 -4.82 -3.12
C ASP A 36 5.31 -4.65 -2.17
N ILE A 37 5.46 -3.74 -1.21
CA ILE A 37 4.39 -3.34 -0.29
C ILE A 37 3.93 -1.94 -0.63
N ILE A 38 2.64 -1.80 -0.89
CA ILE A 38 1.96 -0.51 -1.01
C ILE A 38 1.29 -0.18 0.32
N LEU A 39 1.64 0.98 0.87
CA LEU A 39 0.99 1.54 2.04
C LEU A 39 -0.09 2.53 1.61
N THR A 40 -1.32 2.32 2.05
CA THR A 40 -2.43 3.27 1.85
C THR A 40 -2.93 3.80 3.18
N ILE A 41 -3.49 5.02 3.18
CA ILE A 41 -4.07 5.66 4.37
C ILE A 41 -5.59 5.80 4.14
N GLU A 42 -6.38 5.34 5.10
CA GLU A 42 -7.83 5.60 5.17
C GLU A 42 -8.08 6.98 5.82
N PRO A 43 -9.19 7.70 5.49
CA PRO A 43 -10.28 7.34 4.60
C PRO A 43 -10.39 8.36 3.45
N ALA A 44 -9.62 8.22 2.36
CA ALA A 44 -9.83 9.12 1.21
C ALA A 44 -9.23 8.70 -0.13
N GLU A 45 -8.17 7.88 -0.20
CA GLU A 45 -7.37 7.84 -1.44
C GLU A 45 -7.09 6.43 -2.01
N GLY A 46 -7.43 5.37 -1.27
CA GLY A 46 -7.01 4.01 -1.61
C GLY A 46 -7.61 3.43 -2.90
N ASN A 47 -8.81 3.85 -3.31
CA ASN A 47 -9.45 3.38 -4.53
C ASN A 47 -10.20 4.53 -5.21
N LYS A 48 -9.80 4.89 -6.43
CA LYS A 48 -10.42 5.96 -7.21
C LYS A 48 -11.65 5.51 -8.01
N PHE A 49 -12.06 4.24 -7.92
CA PHE A 49 -13.12 3.60 -8.71
C PHE A 49 -12.92 3.69 -10.23
N ASN A 50 -11.69 3.94 -10.69
CA ASN A 50 -11.31 4.04 -12.10
C ASN A 50 -10.27 2.98 -12.52
N GLY A 51 -10.09 1.93 -11.70
CA GLY A 51 -9.08 0.89 -11.89
C GLY A 51 -7.76 1.13 -11.14
N PHE A 52 -7.55 2.33 -10.58
CA PHE A 52 -6.34 2.66 -9.83
C PHE A 52 -6.61 2.98 -8.35
N GLY A 53 -5.62 2.69 -7.51
CA GLY A 53 -5.52 3.15 -6.14
C GLY A 53 -4.38 4.15 -5.98
N LEU A 54 -4.36 4.90 -4.88
CA LEU A 54 -3.21 5.70 -4.47
C LEU A 54 -2.54 5.10 -3.25
N GLY A 55 -1.22 5.15 -3.22
CA GLY A 55 -0.45 4.70 -2.08
C GLY A 55 1.02 5.00 -2.22
N THR A 56 1.79 4.61 -1.22
CA THR A 56 3.23 4.73 -1.19
C THR A 56 3.86 3.36 -1.36
N ASN A 57 4.69 3.16 -2.39
CA ASN A 57 5.51 1.96 -2.50
C ASN A 57 6.64 2.03 -1.46
N GLN A 58 6.68 1.10 -0.52
CA GLN A 58 7.66 1.10 0.57
C GLN A 58 9.10 0.93 0.08
N ARG A 59 9.33 0.20 -1.04
CA ARG A 59 10.66 0.01 -1.61
C ARG A 59 11.22 1.31 -2.17
N THR A 60 10.43 2.03 -2.97
CA THR A 60 10.88 3.25 -3.67
C THR A 60 10.60 4.53 -2.88
N ARG A 61 9.79 4.46 -1.83
CA ARG A 61 9.26 5.59 -1.04
C ARG A 61 8.46 6.61 -1.87
N LYS A 62 8.08 6.27 -3.10
CA LYS A 62 7.26 7.13 -3.96
C LYS A 62 5.79 6.96 -3.65
N PHE A 63 5.05 8.07 -3.66
CA PHE A 63 3.60 8.12 -3.61
C PHE A 63 3.05 8.28 -5.03
N GLY A 64 2.01 7.52 -5.39
CA GLY A 64 1.45 7.58 -6.73
C GLY A 64 0.35 6.55 -6.99
N LEU A 65 -0.10 6.49 -8.24
CA LEU A 65 -1.13 5.57 -8.70
C LEU A 65 -0.58 4.16 -8.91
N TYR A 66 -1.36 3.16 -8.53
CA TYR A 66 -1.10 1.75 -8.85
C TYR A 66 -2.37 1.06 -9.35
N PRO A 67 -2.29 0.09 -10.26
CA PRO A 67 -3.45 -0.68 -10.72
C PRO A 67 -3.98 -1.60 -9.62
N ASN A 68 -5.27 -1.46 -9.28
CA ASN A 68 -5.88 -2.18 -8.16
C ASN A 68 -5.86 -3.71 -8.33
N TYR A 69 -5.92 -4.21 -9.56
CA TYR A 69 -5.96 -5.65 -9.84
C TYR A 69 -4.62 -6.35 -9.63
N LEU A 70 -3.51 -5.61 -9.50
CA LEU A 70 -2.17 -6.15 -9.27
C LEU A 70 -1.79 -6.21 -7.79
N VAL A 71 -2.71 -5.93 -6.87
CA VAL A 71 -2.43 -5.99 -5.45
C VAL A 71 -3.44 -6.83 -4.69
N ARG A 72 -3.02 -7.38 -3.54
CA ARG A 72 -3.92 -8.00 -2.57
C ARG A 72 -3.71 -7.42 -1.18
N GLU A 73 -4.77 -7.36 -0.38
CA GLU A 73 -4.66 -6.93 1.02
C GLU A 73 -3.70 -7.86 1.79
N LYS A 74 -2.74 -7.27 2.50
CA LYS A 74 -1.78 -7.99 3.33
C LYS A 74 -2.33 -8.05 4.75
N TRP A 75 -3.01 -9.15 5.04
CA TRP A 75 -3.53 -9.45 6.37
C TRP A 75 -2.41 -9.53 7.40
N ARG A 76 -2.62 -8.87 8.55
CA ARG A 76 -1.76 -8.98 9.72
C ARG A 76 -2.44 -9.87 10.74
N THR A 77 -1.75 -10.90 11.21
CA THR A 77 -2.23 -11.80 12.25
C THR A 77 -1.51 -11.51 13.55
N PHE A 78 -2.27 -11.44 14.65
CA PHE A 78 -1.74 -11.25 15.99
C PHE A 78 -2.22 -12.39 16.88
N ASN A 79 -1.31 -12.96 17.66
CA ASN A 79 -1.66 -13.96 18.65
C ASN A 79 -2.11 -13.24 19.91
N PHE A 80 -3.42 -13.21 20.15
CA PHE A 80 -4.00 -12.74 21.40
C PHE A 80 -4.13 -13.93 22.35
N SER A 81 -3.83 -13.73 23.65
CA SER A 81 -4.13 -14.77 24.64
C SER A 81 -5.65 -14.96 24.69
N VAL A 82 -6.10 -16.17 24.40
CA VAL A 82 -7.53 -16.54 24.38
C VAL A 82 -7.98 -17.22 25.68
N PHE A 83 -7.05 -17.56 26.56
CA PHE A 83 -7.32 -18.10 27.89
C PHE A 83 -6.39 -17.42 28.91
N ASN A 84 -6.95 -17.12 30.09
CA ASN A 84 -6.22 -16.73 31.29
C ASN A 84 -6.02 -17.97 32.17
#